data_AF-A0A2G9UT95-F1
#
_entry.id   AF-A0A2G9UT95-F1
#
_cell.length_a   1.000
_cell.length_b   1.000
_cell.length_c   1.000
_cell.angle_alpha   90.00
_cell.angle_beta   90.00
_cell.angle_gamma   90.00
#
_symmetry.space_group_name_H-M   'P 1'
#
loop_
_entity.id
_entity.type
_entity.pdbx_description
1 polymer ?
#
loop_
_entity_poly.entity_id
_entity_poly.type
_entity_poly.pdbx_seq_one_letter_code
_entity_poly.pdbx_strand_id
1 'polypeptide(L)'
;MWCYDTPGTVNDQQVLNLFTLDELIHVLPRRLLQPRTALVPAGYSLLIGGVARIDVLESTMDRMVLLTTFVSADLPLNCMPTDEVESFLEENLGTKALVVPCGGKDRLAQWPAMEGQDFKLKGNKNGGAVADIVLSSIGWVLLTSPSKVPYINVRSYTPGGRGLAIRSPMLPYAAELRGKRIPATRFYKVSVF
;
A
#
# COMPACT_ATOMS: atom_id res chain seq x y z
N MET A 1 -27.75 -32.95 15.43
CA MET A 1 -26.56 -32.64 14.59
C MET A 1 -25.72 -31.66 15.38
N TRP A 2 -24.53 -32.05 15.83
CA TRP A 2 -23.63 -31.19 16.61
C TRP A 2 -22.64 -30.53 15.66
N CYS A 3 -22.43 -29.22 15.80
CA CYS A 3 -21.34 -28.49 15.14
C CYS A 3 -20.27 -28.27 16.22
N TYR A 4 -19.10 -28.87 16.04
CA TYR A 4 -17.96 -28.67 16.93
C TYR A 4 -17.14 -27.50 16.40
N ASP A 5 -16.98 -26.48 17.23
CA ASP A 5 -16.15 -25.33 16.93
C ASP A 5 -14.67 -25.76 17.00
N THR A 6 -13.94 -25.63 15.89
CA THR A 6 -12.49 -25.86 15.89
C THR A 6 -11.80 -24.58 16.35
N PRO A 7 -10.82 -24.63 17.27
CA PRO A 7 -10.07 -23.45 17.68
C PRO A 7 -9.49 -22.73 16.46
N GLY A 8 -9.78 -21.43 16.34
CA GLY A 8 -9.33 -20.61 15.22
C GLY A 8 -7.81 -20.67 15.07
N THR A 9 -7.31 -21.11 13.92
CA THR A 9 -5.87 -21.17 13.64
C THR A 9 -5.33 -19.76 13.45
N VAL A 10 -4.35 -19.36 14.27
CA VAL A 10 -3.63 -18.11 14.09
C VAL A 10 -2.68 -18.27 12.90
N ASN A 11 -2.83 -17.44 11.87
CA ASN A 11 -1.92 -17.43 10.71
C ASN A 11 -0.82 -16.40 10.94
N ASP A 12 0.43 -16.84 11.03
CA ASP A 12 1.59 -16.00 11.31
C ASP A 12 1.85 -14.94 10.22
N GLN A 13 1.30 -15.11 9.01
CA GLN A 13 1.38 -14.12 7.93
C GLN A 13 0.34 -13.00 8.04
N GLN A 14 -0.61 -13.08 8.98
CA GLN A 14 -1.57 -12.00 9.21
C GLN A 14 -0.92 -10.88 10.03
N VAL A 15 -0.85 -9.70 9.41
CA VAL A 15 -0.40 -8.46 10.06
C VAL A 15 -1.40 -8.02 11.15
N LEU A 16 -2.65 -8.53 11.17
CA LEU A 16 -3.68 -8.17 12.15
C LEU A 16 -3.21 -8.28 13.60
N ASN A 17 -2.46 -9.33 13.92
CA ASN A 17 -2.01 -9.59 15.29
C ASN A 17 -0.93 -8.61 15.75
N LEU A 18 -0.38 -7.79 14.85
CA LEU A 18 0.57 -6.73 15.19
C LEU A 18 -0.13 -5.46 15.65
N PHE A 19 -1.40 -5.27 15.30
CA PHE A 19 -2.15 -4.05 15.60
C PHE A 19 -2.87 -4.13 16.94
N THR A 20 -2.92 -3.02 17.67
CA THR A 20 -3.83 -2.85 18.80
C THR A 20 -5.26 -2.64 18.32
N LEU A 21 -6.25 -2.75 19.21
CA LEU A 21 -7.65 -2.49 18.86
C LEU A 21 -7.86 -1.06 18.32
N ASP A 22 -7.16 -0.08 18.91
CA ASP A 22 -7.21 1.32 18.50
C ASP A 22 -6.56 1.56 17.12
N GLU A 23 -5.61 0.72 16.71
CA GLU A 23 -5.02 0.78 15.38
C GLU A 23 -5.91 0.05 14.35
N LEU A 24 -6.53 -1.06 14.75
CA LEU A 24 -7.41 -1.86 13.90
C LEU A 24 -8.62 -1.07 13.42
N ILE A 25 -9.15 -0.14 14.21
CA ILE A 25 -10.24 0.73 13.76
C ILE A 25 -9.84 1.60 12.56
N HIS A 26 -8.56 1.93 12.41
CA HIS A 26 -8.03 2.72 11.30
C HIS A 26 -7.65 1.83 10.10
N VAL A 27 -7.10 0.66 10.36
CA VAL A 27 -6.60 -0.27 9.31
C VAL A 27 -7.75 -1.00 8.62
N LEU A 28 -8.72 -1.50 9.39
CA LEU A 28 -9.80 -2.30 8.85
C LEU A 28 -10.85 -1.40 8.15
N PRO A 29 -11.23 -1.71 6.91
CA PRO A 29 -12.23 -0.93 6.20
C PRO A 29 -13.61 -1.13 6.83
N ARG A 30 -14.14 -0.06 7.41
CA ARG A 30 -15.50 0.00 8.00
C ARG A 30 -16.56 0.56 7.04
N ARG A 31 -16.10 1.05 5.88
CA ARG A 31 -16.90 1.68 4.82
C ARG A 31 -16.43 1.13 3.48
N LEU A 32 -17.23 1.33 2.43
CA LEU A 32 -16.83 0.96 1.07
C LEU A 32 -15.45 1.55 0.75
N LEU A 33 -14.55 0.70 0.26
CA LEU A 33 -13.20 1.12 -0.11
C LEU A 33 -13.27 2.13 -1.25
N GLN A 34 -12.65 3.29 -1.05
CA GLN A 34 -12.49 4.30 -2.07
C GLN A 34 -11.09 4.14 -2.70
N PRO A 35 -11.00 3.73 -3.98
CA PRO A 35 -9.72 3.60 -4.66
C PRO A 35 -9.04 4.98 -4.76
N ARG A 36 -7.82 5.09 -4.25
CA ARG A 36 -7.03 6.32 -4.27
C ARG A 36 -5.79 6.12 -5.15
N THR A 37 -5.68 6.89 -6.22
CA THR A 37 -4.62 6.71 -7.21
C THR A 37 -3.53 7.77 -7.09
N ALA A 38 -2.28 7.31 -7.05
CA ALA A 38 -1.07 8.13 -7.15
C ALA A 38 -0.32 7.85 -8.46
N LEU A 39 0.33 8.88 -9.01
CA LEU A 39 1.27 8.77 -10.12
C LEU A 39 2.69 8.79 -9.54
N VAL A 40 3.37 7.65 -9.61
CA VAL A 40 4.62 7.39 -8.87
C VAL A 40 5.76 7.13 -9.86
N PRO A 41 6.76 8.04 -9.93
CA PRO A 41 7.98 7.82 -10.73
C PRO A 41 8.85 6.69 -10.17
N ALA A 42 9.80 6.20 -10.97
CA ALA A 42 10.91 5.43 -10.41
C ALA A 42 11.72 6.32 -9.44
N GLY A 43 12.25 5.71 -8.37
CA GLY A 43 12.92 6.43 -7.28
C GLY A 43 11.95 7.09 -6.28
N TYR A 44 10.64 6.91 -6.41
CA TYR A 44 9.64 7.39 -5.44
C TYR A 44 8.97 6.24 -4.69
N SER A 45 8.48 6.59 -3.50
CA SER A 45 7.77 5.70 -2.60
C SER A 45 6.34 6.17 -2.36
N LEU A 46 5.41 5.23 -2.18
CA LEU A 46 4.06 5.46 -1.68
C LEU A 46 3.93 4.85 -0.29
N LEU A 47 3.76 5.71 0.72
CA LEU A 47 3.47 5.32 2.10
C LEU A 47 1.97 5.23 2.32
N ILE A 48 1.54 4.23 3.07
CA ILE A 48 0.16 3.98 3.48
C ILE A 48 0.14 3.94 5.00
N GLY A 49 -0.19 5.07 5.61
CA GLY A 49 0.12 5.31 7.02
C GLY A 49 1.56 4.91 7.36
N GLY A 50 1.82 4.48 8.58
CA GLY A 50 3.07 3.82 8.98
C GLY A 50 3.01 2.30 8.88
N VAL A 51 2.12 1.74 8.05
CA VAL A 51 1.80 0.30 8.03
C VAL A 51 2.18 -0.40 6.72
N ALA A 52 2.36 0.35 5.64
CA ALA A 52 2.87 -0.20 4.39
C ALA A 52 3.58 0.87 3.56
N ARG A 53 4.52 0.41 2.74
CA ARG A 53 5.29 1.24 1.81
C ARG A 53 5.51 0.48 0.51
N ILE A 54 5.47 1.17 -0.62
CA ILE A 54 5.79 0.61 -1.93
C ILE A 54 6.74 1.55 -2.65
N ASP A 55 7.92 1.03 -2.98
CA ASP A 55 8.98 1.74 -3.67
C ASP A 55 8.99 1.31 -5.13
N VAL A 56 8.98 2.28 -6.03
CA VAL A 56 9.14 2.00 -7.46
C VAL A 56 10.63 2.10 -7.77
N LEU A 57 11.30 0.95 -7.81
CA LEU A 57 12.75 0.89 -7.97
C LEU A 57 13.18 1.17 -9.42
N GLU A 58 12.52 0.51 -10.37
CA GLU A 58 12.90 0.59 -11.77
C GLU A 58 11.68 0.49 -12.69
N SER A 59 11.69 1.32 -13.72
CA SER A 59 10.81 1.22 -14.87
C SER A 59 11.62 1.51 -16.14
N THR A 60 11.92 0.47 -16.91
CA THR A 60 13.01 0.38 -17.91
C THR A 60 13.00 1.40 -19.07
N MET A 61 11.97 2.24 -19.20
CA MET A 61 11.86 3.28 -20.24
C MET A 61 11.45 4.65 -19.69
N ASP A 62 11.29 4.75 -18.36
CA ASP A 62 10.92 5.94 -17.60
C ASP A 62 9.63 6.65 -18.04
N ARG A 63 8.47 6.14 -17.58
CA ARG A 63 7.24 6.92 -17.38
C ARG A 63 6.45 6.30 -16.22
N MET A 64 6.52 6.97 -15.07
CA MET A 64 5.70 6.84 -13.87
C MET A 64 4.57 5.79 -13.92
N VAL A 65 4.49 4.95 -12.90
CA VAL A 65 3.39 4.00 -12.74
C VAL A 65 2.21 4.65 -12.00
N LEU A 66 1.02 4.09 -12.18
CA LEU A 66 -0.13 4.40 -11.34
C LEU A 66 -0.23 3.35 -10.25
N LEU A 67 -0.23 3.79 -9.00
CA LEU A 67 -0.54 2.96 -7.84
C LEU A 67 -1.95 3.33 -7.37
N THR A 68 -2.90 2.41 -7.52
CA THR A 68 -4.27 2.58 -7.04
C THR A 68 -4.47 1.77 -5.77
N THR A 69 -4.59 2.45 -4.65
CA THR A 69 -4.60 1.86 -3.31
C THR A 69 -6.03 1.57 -2.86
N PHE A 70 -6.27 0.33 -2.42
CA PHE A 70 -7.52 -0.17 -1.86
C PHE A 70 -7.31 -0.54 -0.40
N VAL A 71 -7.33 0.48 0.45
CA VAL A 71 -7.13 0.38 1.91
C VAL A 71 -8.13 1.32 2.60
N SER A 72 -8.30 1.15 3.91
CA SER A 72 -9.15 2.05 4.71
C SER A 72 -8.86 3.53 4.42
N ALA A 73 -9.91 4.33 4.28
CA ALA A 73 -9.81 5.77 4.02
C ALA A 73 -9.17 6.53 5.19
N ASP A 74 -9.18 5.94 6.39
CA ASP A 74 -8.57 6.50 7.61
C ASP A 74 -7.03 6.44 7.56
N LEU A 75 -6.44 5.60 6.68
CA LEU A 75 -5.00 5.55 6.46
C LEU A 75 -4.58 6.63 5.43
N PRO A 76 -3.71 7.58 5.81
CA PRO A 76 -3.22 8.62 4.89
C PRO A 76 -2.28 8.03 3.85
N LEU A 77 -2.22 8.66 2.68
CA LEU A 77 -1.27 8.31 1.62
C LEU A 77 -0.27 9.44 1.44
N ASN A 78 1.02 9.12 1.52
CA ASN A 78 2.09 10.08 1.26
C ASN A 78 2.96 9.56 0.13
N CYS A 79 3.30 10.41 -0.85
CA CYS A 79 4.17 10.04 -1.96
C CYS A 79 5.34 11.01 -2.04
N MET A 80 6.56 10.48 -1.95
CA MET A 80 7.79 11.24 -1.81
C MET A 80 8.98 10.50 -2.46
N PRO A 81 10.10 11.18 -2.71
CA PRO A 81 11.35 10.54 -3.06
C PRO A 81 11.75 9.46 -2.05
N THR A 82 12.30 8.36 -2.53
CA THR A 82 12.57 7.16 -1.72
C THR A 82 13.67 7.39 -0.67
N ASP A 83 14.60 8.30 -0.97
CA ASP A 83 15.67 8.75 -0.08
C ASP A 83 15.18 9.63 1.08
N GLU A 84 14.03 10.29 0.94
CA GLU A 84 13.41 11.10 2.01
C GLU A 84 12.57 10.27 2.99
N VAL A 85 12.26 9.01 2.65
CA VAL A 85 11.27 8.21 3.41
C VAL A 85 11.71 7.94 4.84
N GLU A 86 12.98 7.57 5.06
CA GLU A 86 13.45 7.22 6.41
C GLU A 86 13.35 8.44 7.34
N SER A 87 13.83 9.60 6.90
CA SER A 87 13.70 10.85 7.66
C SER A 87 12.23 11.21 7.92
N PHE A 88 11.36 11.05 6.92
CA PHE A 88 9.93 11.28 7.11
C PHE A 88 9.31 10.34 8.15
N LEU A 89 9.66 9.06 8.13
CA LEU A 89 9.17 8.08 9.11
C LEU A 89 9.66 8.42 10.53
N GLU A 90 10.94 8.73 10.70
CA GLU A 90 11.51 9.12 11.99
C GLU A 90 10.80 10.32 12.62
N GLU A 91 10.47 11.32 11.81
CA GLU A 91 9.79 12.54 12.26
C GLU A 91 8.28 12.36 12.51
N ASN A 92 7.63 11.47 11.77
CA ASN A 92 6.17 11.41 11.70
C ASN A 92 5.55 10.15 12.32
N LEU A 93 6.34 9.15 12.72
CA LEU A 93 5.82 7.95 13.39
C LEU A 93 5.11 8.32 14.71
N GLY A 94 3.91 7.77 14.91
CA GLY A 94 3.04 8.11 16.04
C GLY A 94 2.27 9.42 15.91
N THR A 95 2.42 10.15 14.80
CA THR A 95 1.67 11.39 14.54
C THR A 95 0.45 11.13 13.64
N LYS A 96 -0.41 12.15 13.52
CA LYS A 96 -1.58 12.13 12.62
C LYS A 96 -1.20 12.00 11.13
N ALA A 97 0.06 12.26 10.75
CA ALA A 97 0.51 12.14 9.36
C ALA A 97 0.64 10.68 8.90
N LEU A 98 0.82 9.74 9.84
CA LEU A 98 0.90 8.30 9.59
C LEU A 98 -0.25 7.50 10.20
N VAL A 99 -0.95 8.05 11.20
CA VAL A 99 -2.13 7.49 11.91
C VAL A 99 -1.84 6.22 12.70
N VAL A 100 -1.18 5.22 12.10
CA VAL A 100 -0.77 3.95 12.70
C VAL A 100 0.72 3.76 12.43
N PRO A 101 1.54 3.30 13.40
CA PRO A 101 1.18 2.94 14.77
C PRO A 101 0.75 4.14 15.63
N CYS A 102 -0.14 3.91 16.59
CA CYS A 102 -0.60 4.90 17.56
C CYS A 102 -0.69 4.31 18.98
N GLY A 103 -0.39 5.13 19.99
CA GLY A 103 -0.37 4.68 21.40
C GLY A 103 0.83 5.16 22.21
N GLY A 104 1.57 6.16 21.73
CA GLY A 104 2.69 6.76 22.46
C GLY A 104 4.02 6.01 22.31
N LYS A 105 5.02 6.43 23.07
CA LYS A 105 6.41 5.97 22.92
C LYS A 105 6.59 4.47 23.16
N ASP A 106 5.93 3.94 24.19
CA ASP A 106 6.03 2.51 24.53
C ASP A 106 5.49 1.62 23.40
N ARG A 107 4.41 2.07 22.74
CA ARG A 107 3.83 1.38 21.59
C ARG A 107 4.76 1.41 20.37
N LEU A 108 5.37 2.57 20.11
CA LEU A 108 6.33 2.74 19.01
C LEU A 108 7.57 1.87 19.19
N ALA A 109 8.07 1.71 20.42
CA ALA A 109 9.21 0.84 20.71
C ALA A 109 8.92 -0.66 20.44
N GLN A 110 7.65 -1.06 20.49
CA GLN A 110 7.19 -2.42 20.18
C GLN A 110 6.76 -2.57 18.71
N TRP A 111 6.75 -1.48 17.94
CA TRP A 111 6.36 -1.55 16.54
C TRP A 111 7.46 -2.25 15.73
N PRO A 112 7.15 -3.32 14.98
CA PRO A 112 8.16 -4.02 14.21
C PRO A 112 8.78 -3.14 13.13
N ALA A 113 10.05 -3.38 12.83
CA ALA A 113 10.73 -2.73 11.70
C ALA A 113 10.02 -3.05 10.38
N MET A 114 10.05 -2.11 9.44
CA MET A 114 9.52 -2.32 8.10
C MET A 114 10.51 -3.15 7.29
N GLU A 115 10.11 -4.37 6.91
CA GLU A 115 10.95 -5.24 6.09
C GLU A 115 10.35 -5.36 4.67
N GLY A 116 11.24 -5.36 3.68
CA GLY A 116 10.88 -5.24 2.28
C GLY A 116 11.03 -6.53 1.49
N GLN A 117 10.15 -6.74 0.51
CA GLN A 117 10.24 -7.80 -0.49
C GLN A 117 10.21 -7.21 -1.90
N ASP A 118 11.14 -7.68 -2.75
CA ASP A 118 11.23 -7.29 -4.15
C ASP A 118 10.27 -8.08 -5.04
N PHE A 119 9.55 -7.35 -5.88
CA PHE A 119 8.66 -7.88 -6.89
C PHE A 119 9.05 -7.37 -8.27
N LYS A 120 9.56 -8.31 -9.04
CA LYS A 120 9.99 -8.14 -10.41
C LYS A 120 8.82 -8.53 -11.32
N LEU A 121 8.16 -7.56 -11.96
CA LEU A 121 6.89 -7.74 -12.69
C LEU A 121 7.05 -7.45 -14.18
N LYS A 122 6.44 -8.29 -15.02
CA LYS A 122 6.39 -8.08 -16.47
C LYS A 122 5.29 -7.10 -16.82
N GLY A 123 5.62 -6.00 -17.48
CA GLY A 123 4.62 -5.02 -17.91
C GLY A 123 3.81 -5.48 -19.12
N ASN A 124 2.69 -4.80 -19.36
CA ASN A 124 1.81 -5.09 -20.48
C ASN A 124 2.28 -4.37 -21.76
N LYS A 125 2.20 -5.05 -22.91
CA LYS A 125 2.53 -4.52 -24.23
C LYS A 125 1.71 -3.27 -24.61
N ASN A 126 0.48 -3.16 -24.08
CA ASN A 126 -0.44 -2.07 -24.40
C ASN A 126 -0.64 -1.10 -23.21
N GLY A 127 0.14 -1.23 -22.14
CA GLY A 127 -0.17 -0.60 -20.84
C GLY A 127 -1.36 -1.27 -20.14
N GLY A 128 -1.83 -0.65 -19.06
CA GLY A 128 -2.93 -1.15 -18.22
C GLY A 128 -2.44 -1.84 -16.94
N ALA A 129 -3.37 -2.52 -16.27
CA ALA A 129 -3.10 -3.24 -15.03
C ALA A 129 -2.02 -4.31 -15.20
N VAL A 130 -1.09 -4.35 -14.24
CA VAL A 130 0.04 -5.27 -14.21
C VAL A 130 -0.18 -6.34 -13.15
N ALA A 131 -0.38 -5.93 -11.91
CA ALA A 131 -0.57 -6.83 -10.78
C ALA A 131 -1.23 -6.13 -9.58
N ASP A 132 -1.84 -6.91 -8.69
CA ASP A 132 -2.16 -6.46 -7.34
C ASP A 132 -1.00 -6.82 -6.41
N ILE A 133 -0.50 -5.84 -5.68
CA ILE A 133 0.42 -5.99 -4.55
C ILE A 133 -0.44 -6.14 -3.29
N VAL A 134 -0.45 -7.34 -2.72
CA VAL A 134 -1.22 -7.69 -1.53
C VAL A 134 -0.47 -7.25 -0.29
N LEU A 135 -1.17 -6.55 0.60
CA LEU A 135 -0.72 -6.12 1.92
C LEU A 135 -1.66 -6.74 2.94
N SER A 136 -1.39 -8.00 3.36
CA SER A 136 -2.37 -8.82 4.09
C SER A 136 -3.01 -8.07 5.25
N SER A 137 -4.35 -8.03 5.23
CA SER A 137 -5.20 -7.39 6.23
C SER A 137 -5.20 -5.86 6.28
N ILE A 138 -4.29 -5.21 5.54
CA ILE A 138 -4.30 -3.74 5.30
C ILE A 138 -5.11 -3.44 4.04
N GLY A 139 -4.89 -4.24 2.98
CA GLY A 139 -5.58 -4.13 1.70
C GLY A 139 -4.67 -4.54 0.54
N TRP A 140 -4.77 -3.84 -0.59
CA TRP A 140 -3.90 -4.08 -1.73
C TRP A 140 -3.68 -2.82 -2.56
N VAL A 141 -2.65 -2.84 -3.40
CA VAL A 141 -2.35 -1.77 -4.36
C VAL A 141 -2.30 -2.35 -5.77
N LEU A 142 -3.15 -1.83 -6.63
CA LEU A 142 -3.10 -2.14 -8.06
C LEU A 142 -1.96 -1.34 -8.70
N LEU A 143 -0.97 -2.04 -9.23
CA LEU A 143 0.07 -1.49 -10.09
C LEU A 143 -0.45 -1.45 -11.53
N THR A 144 -0.51 -0.26 -12.11
CA THR A 144 -0.91 -0.02 -13.50
C THR A 144 0.18 0.74 -14.23
N SER A 145 0.55 0.28 -15.42
CA SER A 145 1.47 1.01 -16.28
C SER A 145 0.69 1.84 -17.30
N PRO A 146 0.86 3.17 -17.35
CA PRO A 146 0.19 4.01 -18.35
C PRO A 146 0.66 3.75 -19.80
N SER A 147 1.77 3.04 -19.98
CA SER A 147 2.41 2.85 -21.28
C SER A 147 3.04 1.47 -21.38
N LYS A 148 3.48 1.11 -22.58
CA LYS A 148 4.23 -0.12 -22.80
C LYS A 148 5.54 -0.06 -22.02
N VAL A 149 5.68 -0.95 -21.04
CA VAL A 149 6.93 -1.17 -20.32
C VAL A 149 7.21 -2.68 -20.28
N PRO A 150 8.46 -3.12 -20.53
CA PRO A 150 8.79 -4.54 -20.51
C PRO A 150 8.81 -5.08 -19.10
N TYR A 151 9.31 -4.28 -18.15
CA TYR A 151 9.51 -4.68 -16.77
C TYR A 151 9.28 -3.51 -15.80
N ILE A 152 8.79 -3.84 -14.61
CA ILE A 152 8.66 -2.94 -13.48
C ILE A 152 9.23 -3.67 -12.27
N ASN A 153 10.14 -3.03 -11.55
CA ASN A 153 10.63 -3.54 -10.28
C ASN A 153 10.09 -2.67 -9.15
N VAL A 154 9.43 -3.29 -8.18
CA VAL A 154 8.92 -2.62 -6.98
C VAL A 154 9.40 -3.35 -5.74
N ARG A 155 9.62 -2.61 -4.66
CA ARG A 155 9.83 -3.20 -3.33
C ARG A 155 8.68 -2.80 -2.44
N SER A 156 8.02 -3.77 -1.82
CA SER A 156 6.93 -3.49 -0.89
C SER A 156 7.35 -3.84 0.52
N TYR A 157 6.89 -3.06 1.49
CA TYR A 157 7.26 -3.21 2.89
C TYR A 157 6.01 -3.27 3.76
N THR A 158 6.09 -4.07 4.81
CA THR A 158 5.13 -4.18 5.90
C THR A 158 5.88 -4.39 7.22
N PRO A 159 5.25 -4.19 8.38
CA PRO A 159 5.86 -4.48 9.67
C PRO A 159 6.28 -5.95 9.76
N GLY A 160 7.58 -6.19 9.94
CA GLY A 160 8.20 -7.52 9.93
C GLY A 160 8.10 -8.27 8.60
N GLY A 161 7.84 -7.57 7.48
CA GLY A 161 7.81 -8.16 6.14
C GLY A 161 6.67 -9.15 5.90
N ARG A 162 5.62 -9.11 6.74
CA ARG A 162 4.55 -10.11 6.74
C ARG A 162 3.45 -9.78 5.74
N GLY A 163 2.96 -10.83 5.07
CA GLY A 163 1.74 -10.69 4.27
C GLY A 163 1.91 -9.91 2.97
N LEU A 164 3.13 -9.87 2.44
CA LEU A 164 3.44 -9.35 1.11
C LEU A 164 3.25 -10.47 0.08
N ALA A 165 2.45 -10.22 -0.95
CA ALA A 165 2.27 -11.16 -2.06
C ALA A 165 1.88 -10.45 -3.35
N ILE A 166 1.97 -11.16 -4.47
CA ILE A 166 1.49 -10.71 -5.78
C ILE A 166 0.35 -11.60 -6.24
N ARG A 167 -0.66 -11.00 -6.84
CA ARG A 167 -1.74 -11.74 -7.52
C ARG A 167 -2.18 -11.04 -8.81
N SER A 168 -3.01 -11.72 -9.58
CA SER A 168 -3.68 -11.13 -10.75
C SER A 168 -4.59 -9.97 -10.33
N PRO A 169 -4.63 -8.86 -11.10
CA PRO A 169 -5.48 -7.71 -10.80
C PRO A 169 -6.96 -8.09 -10.65
N MET A 170 -7.56 -7.81 -9.49
CA MET A 170 -8.99 -8.05 -9.29
C MET A 170 -9.86 -7.00 -9.99
N LEU A 171 -9.37 -5.76 -10.06
CA LEU A 171 -10.08 -4.63 -10.67
C LEU A 171 -9.17 -3.93 -11.70
N PRO A 172 -8.92 -4.57 -12.86
CA PRO A 172 -7.89 -4.12 -13.82
C PRO A 172 -8.13 -2.73 -14.39
N TYR A 173 -9.38 -2.26 -14.42
CA TYR A 173 -9.74 -0.94 -14.94
C TYR A 173 -9.85 0.15 -13.86
N ALA A 174 -9.60 -0.17 -12.58
CA ALA A 174 -9.83 0.78 -11.50
C ALA A 174 -8.98 2.06 -11.62
N ALA A 175 -7.76 1.95 -12.18
CA ALA A 175 -6.93 3.11 -12.43
C ALA A 175 -7.58 4.08 -13.43
N GLU A 176 -8.39 3.62 -14.39
CA GLU A 176 -9.07 4.45 -15.39
C GLU A 176 -10.20 5.29 -14.79
N LEU A 177 -10.77 4.83 -13.67
CA LEU A 177 -11.86 5.49 -12.96
C LEU A 177 -11.39 6.61 -12.03
N ARG A 178 -10.08 6.91 -12.02
CA ARG A 178 -9.51 8.03 -11.27
C ARG A 178 -10.07 9.37 -11.78
N GLY A 179 -10.28 10.31 -10.87
CA GLY A 179 -10.72 11.67 -11.21
C GLY A 179 -9.59 12.53 -11.80
N LYS A 180 -9.81 13.84 -11.84
CA LYS A 180 -8.81 14.82 -12.33
C LYS A 180 -7.57 14.85 -11.43
N ARG A 181 -6.42 15.22 -12.02
CA ARG A 181 -5.18 15.43 -11.30
C ARG A 181 -5.33 16.53 -10.24
N ILE A 182 -4.85 16.29 -9.03
CA ILE A 182 -4.78 17.34 -7.99
C ILE A 182 -3.51 18.17 -8.25
N PRO A 183 -3.62 19.49 -8.50
CA PRO A 183 -2.47 20.36 -8.78
C PRO A 183 -1.40 20.27 -7.69
N ALA A 184 -0.13 20.36 -8.08
CA ALA A 184 1.04 20.31 -7.20
C ALA A 184 1.22 19.03 -6.35
N THR A 185 0.41 17.98 -6.57
CA THR A 185 0.56 16.72 -5.83
C THR A 185 0.79 15.53 -6.75
N ARG A 186 1.12 14.38 -6.13
CA ARG A 186 1.22 13.09 -6.80
C ARG A 186 -0.11 12.34 -6.95
N PHE A 187 -1.24 12.92 -6.52
CA PHE A 187 -2.53 12.23 -6.40
C PHE A 187 -3.59 12.69 -7.41
N TYR A 188 -4.57 11.83 -7.65
CA TYR A 188 -5.80 12.15 -8.39
C TYR A 188 -6.98 12.29 -7.43
N LYS A 189 -7.98 13.10 -7.79
CA LYS A 189 -9.24 13.15 -7.05
C LYS A 189 -9.94 11.78 -7.13
N VAL A 190 -10.58 11.38 -6.04
CA VAL A 190 -11.49 10.23 -6.07
C VAL A 190 -12.70 10.60 -6.91
N SER A 191 -13.01 9.80 -7.93
CA SER A 191 -14.27 9.95 -8.67
C SER A 191 -15.37 9.26 -7.87
N VAL A 192 -16.46 9.97 -7.60
CA VAL A 192 -17.67 9.37 -7.03
C VAL A 192 -18.46 8.80 -8.21
N PHE A 193 -18.84 7.52 -8.12
CA PHE A 193 -19.76 6.89 -9.05
C PHE A 193 -21.20 7.28 -8.70
#